data_AF-A0A931GVG5-F1
#
_entry.id   AF-A0A931GVG5-F1
#
_cell.length_a   1.000
_cell.length_b   1.000
_cell.length_c   1.000
_cell.angle_alpha   90.00
_cell.angle_beta   90.00
_cell.angle_gamma   90.00
#
_symmetry.space_group_name_H-M   'P 1'
#
loop_
_entity.id
_entity.type
_entity.pdbx_description
1 polymer ?
#
loop_
_entity_poly.entity_id
_entity_poly.type
_entity_poly.pdbx_seq_one_letter_code
_entity_poly.pdbx_strand_id
1 'polypeptide(L)'
;MLIAEPRVIRLLQFVIYVTLLSASGSVIFAAPDKLEDVLGHSLVAILGAFIGFGSLLGALAVLPGIWWLERAGIIAIFTGLAMYVAVTVTLGTSLLGISFTICFMLTFVQRFLEIRKFQLAPKLA
;
A
#
# COMPACT_ATOMS: atom_id res chain seq x y z
N MET A 1 2.61 3.69 -22.25
CA MET A 1 3.87 4.42 -22.01
C MET A 1 4.60 3.74 -20.86
N LEU A 2 5.85 3.35 -21.09
CA LEU A 2 6.72 2.69 -20.10
C LEU A 2 7.58 3.77 -19.42
N ILE A 3 7.59 3.78 -18.08
CA ILE A 3 8.48 4.62 -17.27
C ILE A 3 9.94 4.18 -17.57
N ALA A 4 10.93 5.08 -17.56
CA ALA A 4 12.35 4.74 -17.62
C ALA A 4 12.95 4.93 -16.21
N GLU A 5 12.86 3.88 -15.38
CA GLU A 5 13.27 3.92 -13.98
C GLU A 5 14.36 2.89 -13.71
N PRO A 6 15.31 3.15 -12.78
CA PRO A 6 16.29 2.16 -12.36
C PRO A 6 15.60 0.86 -11.92
N ARG A 7 16.07 -0.28 -12.47
CA ARG A 7 15.47 -1.60 -12.23
C ARG A 7 15.37 -1.95 -10.74
N VAL A 8 16.31 -1.45 -9.93
CA VAL A 8 16.37 -1.68 -8.48
C VAL A 8 15.16 -1.08 -7.76
N ILE A 9 14.73 0.13 -8.12
CA ILE A 9 13.60 0.82 -7.44
C ILE A 9 12.30 0.05 -7.68
N ARG A 10 12.08 -0.43 -8.92
CA ARG A 10 10.92 -1.26 -9.24
C ARG A 10 10.90 -2.58 -8.50
N LEU A 11 12.07 -3.21 -8.35
CA LEU A 11 12.18 -4.47 -7.63
C LEU A 11 11.88 -4.27 -6.13
N LEU A 12 12.42 -3.21 -5.52
CA LEU A 12 12.11 -2.86 -4.14
C LEU A 12 10.61 -2.59 -3.94
N GLN A 13 10.01 -1.83 -4.84
CA GLN A 13 8.58 -1.53 -4.79
C GLN A 13 7.72 -2.79 -4.98
N PHE A 14 8.13 -3.70 -5.87
CA PHE A 14 7.50 -5.01 -6.02
C PHE A 14 7.55 -5.82 -4.73
N VAL A 15 8.71 -5.87 -4.08
CA VAL A 15 8.87 -6.56 -2.79
C VAL A 15 7.96 -5.92 -1.73
N ILE A 16 7.89 -4.59 -1.64
CA ILE A 16 6.99 -3.90 -0.72
C ILE A 16 5.54 -4.32 -0.95
N TYR A 17 5.06 -4.31 -2.21
CA TYR A 17 3.70 -4.75 -2.53
C TYR A 17 3.47 -6.22 -2.17
N VAL A 18 4.42 -7.12 -2.43
CA VAL A 18 4.29 -8.54 -2.04
C VAL A 18 4.24 -8.70 -0.52
N THR A 19 5.06 -7.96 0.23
CA THR A 19 5.01 -8.01 1.70
C THR A 19 3.66 -7.53 2.25
N LEU A 20 3.11 -6.42 1.72
CA LEU A 20 1.79 -5.95 2.10
C LEU A 20 0.67 -6.90 1.70
N LEU A 21 0.78 -7.53 0.53
CA LEU A 21 -0.16 -8.56 0.10
C LEU A 21 -0.16 -9.73 1.09
N SER A 22 1.01 -10.22 1.49
CA SER A 22 1.11 -11.28 2.49
C SER A 22 0.56 -10.87 3.87
N ALA A 23 0.84 -9.63 4.30
CA ALA A 23 0.30 -9.09 5.54
C ALA A 23 -1.24 -8.99 5.48
N SER A 24 -1.80 -8.51 4.38
CA SER A 24 -3.25 -8.44 4.19
C SER A 24 -3.91 -9.81 4.20
N GLY A 25 -3.27 -10.83 3.60
CA GLY A 25 -3.73 -12.21 3.66
C GLY A 25 -3.79 -12.71 5.11
N SER A 26 -2.77 -12.41 5.92
CA SER A 26 -2.79 -12.78 7.34
C SER A 26 -3.95 -12.12 8.10
N VAL A 27 -4.27 -10.85 7.80
CA VAL A 27 -5.39 -10.14 8.43
C VAL A 27 -6.74 -10.70 8.00
N ILE A 28 -6.90 -11.12 6.74
CA ILE A 28 -8.19 -11.65 6.24
C ILE A 28 -8.45 -13.07 6.76
N PHE A 29 -7.42 -13.92 6.81
CA PHE A 29 -7.57 -15.34 7.20
C PHE A 29 -7.38 -15.60 8.70
N ALA A 30 -6.65 -14.74 9.39
CA ALA A 30 -6.32 -14.87 10.81
C ALA A 30 -6.21 -13.48 11.46
N ALA A 31 -7.33 -12.77 11.50
CA ALA A 31 -7.41 -11.46 12.13
C ALA A 31 -7.06 -11.56 13.63
N PRO A 32 -6.23 -10.64 14.17
CA PRO A 32 -6.01 -10.56 15.61
C PRO A 32 -7.29 -10.18 16.36
N ASP A 33 -7.62 -10.88 17.44
CA ASP A 33 -8.86 -10.68 18.23
C ASP A 33 -9.08 -9.21 18.61
N LYS A 34 -8.01 -8.50 18.99
CA LYS A 34 -8.07 -7.06 19.35
C LYS A 34 -8.59 -6.16 18.23
N LEU A 35 -8.34 -6.51 16.97
CA LEU A 35 -8.85 -5.76 15.82
C LEU A 35 -10.31 -6.11 15.56
N GLU A 36 -10.68 -7.38 15.67
CA GLU A 36 -12.07 -7.81 15.51
C GLU A 36 -13.00 -7.26 16.59
N ASP A 37 -12.54 -7.17 17.84
CA ASP A 37 -13.33 -6.65 18.96
C ASP A 37 -13.74 -5.18 18.78
N VAL A 38 -12.92 -4.38 18.10
CA VAL A 38 -13.15 -2.93 17.93
C VAL A 38 -13.90 -2.61 16.64
N LEU A 39 -13.55 -3.27 15.55
CA LEU A 39 -14.08 -2.99 14.21
C LEU A 39 -15.25 -3.90 13.84
N GLY A 40 -15.34 -5.09 14.46
CA GLY A 40 -16.12 -6.19 13.95
C GLY A 40 -15.47 -6.84 12.72
N HIS A 41 -15.75 -8.13 12.55
CA HIS A 41 -15.18 -8.97 11.49
C HIS A 41 -15.30 -8.35 10.09
N SER A 42 -16.45 -7.74 9.78
CA SER A 42 -16.73 -7.13 8.48
C SER A 42 -15.77 -5.99 8.11
N LEU A 43 -15.50 -5.09 9.05
CA LEU A 43 -14.63 -3.94 8.78
C LEU A 43 -13.15 -4.33 8.76
N VAL A 44 -12.76 -5.35 9.53
CA VAL A 44 -11.41 -5.93 9.44
C VAL A 44 -11.18 -6.57 8.07
N ALA A 45 -12.16 -7.32 7.56
CA ALA A 45 -12.12 -7.90 6.22
C ALA A 45 -12.04 -6.81 5.13
N ILE A 46 -12.82 -5.72 5.25
CA ILE A 46 -12.76 -4.58 4.32
C ILE A 46 -11.38 -3.92 4.35
N LEU A 47 -10.83 -3.67 5.54
CA LEU A 47 -9.49 -3.11 5.70
C LEU A 47 -8.43 -3.99 5.02
N GLY A 48 -8.47 -5.30 5.29
CA GLY A 48 -7.60 -6.29 4.66
C GLY A 48 -7.76 -6.29 3.14
N ALA A 49 -9.00 -6.22 2.64
CA ALA A 49 -9.29 -6.21 1.21
C ALA A 49 -8.73 -4.97 0.51
N PHE A 50 -8.83 -3.77 1.11
CA PHE A 50 -8.26 -2.55 0.52
C PHE A 50 -6.74 -2.65 0.38
N ILE A 51 -6.05 -3.10 1.44
CA ILE A 51 -4.59 -3.27 1.42
C ILE A 51 -4.20 -4.37 0.45
N GLY A 52 -4.88 -5.52 0.48
CA GLY A 52 -4.58 -6.67 -0.36
C GLY A 52 -4.84 -6.42 -1.83
N PHE A 53 -6.01 -5.89 -2.18
CA PHE A 53 -6.35 -5.53 -3.55
C PHE A 53 -5.38 -4.47 -4.09
N GLY A 54 -5.10 -3.42 -3.32
CA GLY A 54 -4.17 -2.38 -3.74
C GLY A 54 -2.74 -2.89 -3.92
N SER A 55 -2.29 -3.80 -3.05
CA SER A 55 -0.97 -4.45 -3.13
C SER A 55 -0.86 -5.38 -4.33
N LEU A 56 -1.91 -6.15 -4.62
CA LEU A 56 -1.96 -6.99 -5.81
C LEU A 56 -1.87 -6.15 -7.09
N LEU A 57 -2.66 -5.09 -7.18
CA LEU A 57 -2.62 -4.17 -8.32
C LEU A 57 -1.23 -3.52 -8.46
N GLY A 58 -0.64 -3.04 -7.36
CA GLY A 58 0.70 -2.46 -7.35
C GLY A 58 1.77 -3.44 -7.83
N ALA A 59 1.75 -4.68 -7.33
CA ALA A 59 2.70 -5.72 -7.69
C ALA A 59 2.62 -6.09 -9.19
N LEU A 60 1.39 -6.21 -9.72
CA LEU A 60 1.17 -6.49 -11.14
C LEU A 60 1.51 -5.30 -12.04
N ALA A 61 1.35 -4.06 -11.54
CA ALA A 61 1.61 -2.85 -12.29
C ALA A 61 3.09 -2.48 -12.40
N VAL A 62 3.86 -2.70 -11.34
CA VAL A 62 5.19 -2.07 -11.17
C VAL A 62 6.26 -2.65 -12.11
N LEU A 63 6.26 -3.97 -12.34
CA LEU A 63 7.20 -4.64 -13.24
C LEU A 63 6.98 -4.25 -14.72
N PRO A 64 5.76 -4.33 -15.27
CA PRO A 64 5.48 -3.86 -16.62
C PRO A 64 5.43 -2.33 -16.73
N GLY A 65 5.45 -1.59 -15.62
CA GLY A 65 5.42 -0.13 -15.60
C GLY A 65 4.06 0.47 -16.00
N ILE A 66 2.95 -0.19 -15.65
CA ILE A 66 1.58 0.26 -15.92
C ILE A 66 1.18 1.31 -14.87
N TRP A 67 1.48 2.57 -15.16
CA TRP A 67 1.34 3.68 -14.19
C TRP A 67 -0.07 3.89 -13.63
N TRP A 68 -1.12 3.72 -14.42
CA TRP A 68 -2.49 4.01 -13.98
C TRP A 68 -2.98 2.94 -12.99
N LEU A 69 -2.59 1.69 -13.22
CA LEU A 69 -2.90 0.56 -12.36
C LEU A 69 -2.14 0.69 -11.03
N GLU A 70 -0.86 1.09 -11.08
CA GLU A 70 -0.07 1.34 -9.87
C GLU A 70 -0.69 2.45 -9.03
N ARG A 71 -1.17 3.54 -9.64
CA ARG A 71 -1.82 4.63 -8.91
C ARG A 71 -3.13 4.22 -8.25
N ALA A 72 -3.96 3.43 -8.94
CA ALA A 72 -5.18 2.88 -8.35
C ALA A 72 -4.85 1.97 -7.15
N GLY A 73 -3.82 1.13 -7.28
CA GLY A 73 -3.32 0.29 -6.20
C GLY A 73 -2.83 1.10 -5.00
N ILE A 74 -2.03 2.14 -5.23
CA ILE A 74 -1.54 3.04 -4.17
C ILE A 74 -2.69 3.72 -3.43
N ILE A 75 -3.72 4.20 -4.14
CA ILE A 75 -4.89 4.84 -3.51
C ILE A 75 -5.59 3.83 -2.59
N ALA A 76 -5.81 2.59 -3.06
CA ALA A 76 -6.45 1.55 -2.25
C ALA A 76 -5.63 1.19 -1.00
N ILE A 77 -4.30 1.02 -1.14
CA ILE A 77 -3.39 0.79 0.00
C ILE A 77 -3.46 1.96 0.98
N PHE A 78 -3.40 3.20 0.49
CA PHE A 78 -3.43 4.39 1.32
C PHE A 78 -4.72 4.49 2.12
N THR A 79 -5.87 4.20 1.50
CA THR A 79 -7.16 4.15 2.20
C THR A 79 -7.17 3.08 3.30
N GLY A 80 -6.68 1.87 3.01
CA GLY A 80 -6.59 0.81 4.02
C GLY A 80 -5.66 1.14 5.18
N LEU A 81 -4.49 1.74 4.89
CA LEU A 81 -3.56 2.22 5.92
C LEU A 81 -4.14 3.36 6.75
N ALA A 82 -4.89 4.28 6.14
CA ALA A 82 -5.56 5.36 6.86
C ALA A 82 -6.61 4.81 7.84
N MET A 83 -7.37 3.80 7.43
CA MET A 83 -8.29 3.08 8.33
C MET A 83 -7.53 2.41 9.48
N TYR A 84 -6.41 1.74 9.18
CA TYR A 84 -5.57 1.10 10.19
C TYR A 84 -5.01 2.12 11.21
N VAL A 85 -4.56 3.29 10.75
CA VAL A 85 -4.11 4.38 11.64
C VAL A 85 -5.25 4.85 12.55
N ALA A 86 -6.45 5.09 11.99
CA ALA A 86 -7.59 5.51 12.79
C ALA A 86 -7.92 4.52 13.91
N VAL A 87 -7.86 3.22 13.60
CA VAL A 87 -8.17 2.13 14.55
C VAL A 87 -7.07 1.93 15.58
N THR A 88 -5.81 2.00 15.17
CA THR A 88 -4.68 1.86 16.08
C THR A 88 -4.58 3.03 17.07
N VAL A 89 -5.04 4.22 16.67
CA VAL A 89 -5.19 5.38 17.56
C VAL A 89 -6.31 5.15 18.58
N THR A 90 -7.48 4.63 18.17
CA THR A 90 -8.58 4.37 19.11
C THR A 90 -8.27 3.25 20.10
N LEU A 91 -7.51 2.24 19.68
CA LEU A 91 -7.01 1.15 20.53
C LEU A 91 -5.91 1.58 21.52
N GLY A 92 -5.39 2.81 21.41
CA GLY A 92 -4.29 3.28 22.26
C GLY A 92 -3.00 2.47 22.06
N THR A 93 -2.73 2.02 20.83
CA THR A 93 -1.53 1.24 20.53
C THR A 93 -0.24 2.06 20.65
N SER A 94 0.92 1.39 20.58
CA SER A 94 2.23 2.04 20.67
C SER A 94 2.39 3.14 19.63
N LEU A 95 2.81 4.33 20.09
CA LEU A 95 3.12 5.48 19.25
C LEU A 95 4.15 5.15 18.15
N LEU A 96 5.05 4.20 18.40
CA LEU A 96 6.02 3.72 17.42
C LEU A 96 5.34 3.03 16.23
N GLY A 97 4.33 2.20 16.48
CA GLY A 97 3.61 1.49 15.42
C GLY A 97 2.84 2.46 14.52
N ILE A 98 2.19 3.46 15.13
CA ILE A 98 1.52 4.54 14.40
C ILE A 98 2.53 5.33 13.56
N SER A 99 3.67 5.70 14.16
CA SER A 99 4.73 6.45 13.48
C SER A 99 5.29 5.69 12.27
N PHE A 100 5.58 4.40 12.41
CA PHE A 100 6.05 3.58 11.28
C PHE A 100 4.99 3.48 10.17
N THR A 101 3.72 3.31 10.54
CA THR A 101 2.63 3.27 9.56
C THR A 101 2.52 4.59 8.79
N ILE A 102 2.64 5.73 9.47
CA ILE A 102 2.64 7.06 8.83
C ILE A 102 3.85 7.21 7.90
N CYS A 103 5.04 6.78 8.32
CA CYS A 103 6.22 6.77 7.45
C CYS A 103 5.97 5.95 6.17
N PHE A 104 5.37 4.76 6.28
CA PHE A 104 4.97 3.97 5.12
C PHE A 104 3.97 4.71 4.22
N MET A 105 2.95 5.36 4.78
CA MET A 105 2.01 6.17 4.01
C MET A 105 2.73 7.29 3.23
N LEU A 106 3.70 7.96 3.85
CA LEU A 106 4.50 8.98 3.18
C LEU A 106 5.32 8.42 2.02
N THR A 107 5.88 7.21 2.14
CA THR A 107 6.59 6.57 1.01
C THR A 107 5.67 6.30 -0.18
N PHE A 108 4.41 5.91 0.05
CA PHE A 108 3.42 5.74 -1.01
C PHE A 108 3.01 7.07 -1.64
N VAL A 109 2.93 8.15 -0.87
CA VAL A 109 2.70 9.50 -1.39
C VAL A 109 3.88 9.94 -2.27
N GLN A 110 5.12 9.72 -1.82
CA GLN A 110 6.32 9.98 -2.64
C GLN A 110 6.25 9.23 -3.96
N ARG A 111 5.96 7.91 -3.92
CA ARG A 111 5.81 7.07 -5.12
C ARG A 111 4.73 7.61 -6.05
N PHE A 112 3.59 8.01 -5.51
CA PHE A 112 2.47 8.56 -6.28
C PHE A 112 2.86 9.84 -7.03
N LEU A 113 3.66 10.70 -6.40
CA LEU A 113 4.17 11.94 -7.00
C LEU A 113 5.29 11.68 -8.02
N GLU A 114 6.15 10.69 -7.78
CA GLU A 114 7.22 10.31 -8.71
C GLU A 114 6.69 9.76 -10.03
N ILE A 115 5.63 8.93 -9.98
CA ILE A 115 4.98 8.40 -11.19
C ILE A 115 4.58 9.54 -12.14
N ARG A 116 4.10 10.69 -11.61
CA ARG A 116 3.78 11.88 -12.42
C ARG A 116 5.01 12.51 -13.07
N LYS A 117 6.14 12.60 -12.36
CA LYS A 117 7.37 13.22 -12.89
C LYS A 117 7.89 12.46 -14.11
N PHE A 118 7.86 11.13 -14.08
CA PHE A 118 8.28 10.30 -15.21
C PHE A 118 7.33 10.34 -16.42
N GLN A 119 6.09 10.82 -16.26
CA GLN A 119 5.20 11.08 -17.39
C GLN A 119 5.60 12.32 -18.20
N LEU A 120 6.27 13.28 -17.56
CA LEU A 120 6.62 14.59 -18.14
C LEU A 120 8.04 14.62 -18.72
N ALA A 121 8.88 13.64 -18.39
CA ALA A 121 10.22 13.56 -18.97
C ALA A 121 10.12 13.10 -20.44
N PRO A 122 10.63 13.89 -21.41
CA PRO A 122 10.74 13.40 -22.78
C PRO A 122 11.63 12.16 -22.77
N LYS A 123 11.20 11.10 -23.48
CA LYS A 123 12.07 9.96 -23.75
C LYS A 123 13.26 10.53 -24.53
N LEU A 124 14.44 10.57 -23.91
CA LEU A 124 15.67 10.74 -24.68
C LEU A 124 15.70 9.54 -25.65
N ALA A 125 15.41 9.86 -26.91
CA ALA A 125 15.38 8.91 -28.02
C ALA A 125 16.79 8.43 -28.33
#